data_AF-A0A7U3VRS7-F1
#
_entry.id   AF-A0A7U3VRS7-F1
#
_cell.length_a   1.000
_cell.length_b   1.000
_cell.length_c   1.000
_cell.angle_alpha   90.00
_cell.angle_beta   90.00
_cell.angle_gamma   90.00
#
_symmetry.space_group_name_H-M   'P 1'
#
loop_
_entity.id
_entity.type
_entity.pdbx_description
1 polymer ?
#
loop_
_entity_poly.entity_id
_entity_poly.type
_entity_poly.pdbx_seq_one_letter_code
_entity_poly.pdbx_strand_id
1 'polypeptide(L)' 'MFPKPPAAASPCPSAADINAQIRALCAGRVVWTVAARAELARLTGEWREAVAREQGMAA' A
#
# COMPACT_ATOMS: atom_id res chain seq x y z
N MET A 1 -36.31 -0.13 -15.27
CA MET A 1 -34.90 0.13 -15.66
C MET A 1 -34.10 0.13 -14.37
N PHE A 2 -33.36 -0.93 -14.07
CA PHE A 2 -32.56 -1.00 -12.84
C PHE A 2 -31.28 -0.18 -13.01
N PRO A 3 -30.88 0.67 -12.06
CA PRO A 3 -29.61 1.38 -12.16
C PRO A 3 -28.47 0.37 -12.13
N LYS A 4 -27.63 0.38 -13.17
CA LYS A 4 -26.36 -0.35 -13.21
C LYS A 4 -25.51 0.13 -12.02
N PRO A 5 -25.03 -0.76 -11.13
CA PRO A 5 -24.18 -0.34 -10.03
C PRO A 5 -22.93 0.37 -10.59
N PRO A 6 -22.46 1.45 -9.94
CA PRO A 6 -21.28 2.17 -10.37
C PRO A 6 -20.12 1.17 -10.44
N ALA A 7 -19.39 1.20 -11.55
CA ALA A 7 -18.18 0.41 -11.72
C ALA A 7 -17.29 0.66 -10.51
N ALA A 8 -16.94 -0.41 -9.78
CA ALA A 8 -16.05 -0.33 -8.64
C ALA A 8 -14.73 0.27 -9.14
N ALA A 9 -14.53 1.57 -8.89
CA ALA A 9 -13.22 2.17 -9.00
C ALA A 9 -12.34 1.37 -8.05
N SER A 10 -11.38 0.62 -8.58
CA SER A 10 -10.39 -0.05 -7.75
C SER A 10 -9.80 1.02 -6.84
N PRO A 11 -10.06 0.98 -5.52
CA PRO A 11 -9.55 2.01 -4.64
C PRO A 11 -8.03 1.91 -4.72
N CYS A 12 -7.37 3.00 -5.08
CA CYS A 12 -5.93 3.09 -4.94
C CYS A 12 -5.61 2.74 -3.47
N PRO A 13 -4.68 1.82 -3.19
CA PRO A 13 -4.47 1.34 -1.83
C PRO A 13 -4.12 2.50 -0.90
N SER A 14 -4.81 2.58 0.23
CA SER A 14 -4.57 3.60 1.24
C SER A 14 -3.23 3.37 1.93
N ALA A 15 -2.72 4.39 2.62
CA ALA A 15 -1.55 4.24 3.48
C ALA A 15 -1.76 3.15 4.53
N ALA A 16 -3.00 2.96 5.01
CA ALA A 16 -3.34 1.90 5.95
C ALA A 16 -3.19 0.50 5.31
N ASP A 17 -3.63 0.32 4.08
CA ASP A 17 -3.55 -0.96 3.35
C ASP A 17 -2.09 -1.35 3.07
N ILE A 18 -1.26 -0.39 2.67
CA ILE A 18 0.16 -0.62 2.39
C ILE A 18 0.92 -0.91 3.70
N ASN A 19 0.59 -0.21 4.78
CA ASN A 19 1.17 -0.48 6.09
C ASN A 19 0.79 -1.88 6.62
N ALA A 20 -0.42 -2.36 6.35
CA ALA A 20 -0.82 -3.73 6.67
C ALA A 20 0.02 -4.76 5.91
N GLN A 21 0.32 -4.51 4.64
CA GLN A 21 1.23 -5.36 3.83
C GLN A 21 2.66 -5.35 4.35
N ILE A 22 3.19 -4.18 4.75
CA ILE A 22 4.52 -4.08 5.39
C ILE A 22 4.56 -4.91 6.67
N ARG A 23 3.53 -4.79 7.53
CA ARG A 23 3.41 -5.58 8.76
C ARG A 23 3.37 -7.08 8.47
N ALA A 24 2.60 -7.50 7.46
CA ALA A 24 2.54 -8.89 7.04
C ALA A 24 3.89 -9.40 6.50
N LEU A 25 4.62 -8.58 5.74
CA LEU A 25 5.96 -8.92 5.23
C LEU A 25 6.99 -9.12 6.36
N CYS A 26 6.89 -8.31 7.41
CA CYS A 26 7.75 -8.37 8.59
C CYS A 26 7.34 -9.46 9.58
N ALA A 27 6.07 -9.85 9.62
CA ALA A 27 5.54 -10.78 10.62
C ALA A 27 6.27 -12.13 10.58
N GLY A 28 6.85 -12.52 11.72
CA GLY A 28 7.57 -13.80 11.87
C GLY A 28 8.88 -13.90 11.09
N ARG A 29 9.32 -12.83 10.41
CA ARG A 29 10.53 -12.85 9.59
C ARG A 29 11.77 -12.56 10.45
N VAL A 30 12.63 -13.57 10.60
CA VAL A 30 13.92 -13.46 11.31
C VAL A 30 15.12 -13.29 10.37
N VAL A 31 14.97 -13.61 9.07
CA VAL A 31 16.02 -13.48 8.05
C VAL A 31 15.53 -12.63 6.88
N TRP A 32 16.39 -11.70 6.45
CA TRP A 32 16.11 -10.76 5.35
C TRP A 32 16.93 -11.10 4.11
N THR A 33 16.27 -11.72 3.14
CA THR A 33 16.84 -11.91 1.80
C THR A 33 16.89 -10.58 1.05
N VAL A 34 17.73 -10.50 0.02
CA VAL A 34 17.80 -9.31 -0.86
C VAL A 34 16.42 -9.01 -1.47
N ALA A 35 15.69 -10.03 -1.90
CA ALA A 35 14.33 -9.88 -2.43
C ALA A 35 13.35 -9.30 -1.39
N ALA A 36 13.41 -9.77 -0.13
CA ALA A 36 12.55 -9.25 0.93
C ALA A 36 12.86 -7.78 1.25
N ARG A 37 14.14 -7.38 1.19
CA ARG A 37 14.55 -5.98 1.36
C ARG A 37 14.08 -5.10 0.20
N ALA A 38 14.16 -5.60 -1.04
CA ALA A 38 13.65 -4.89 -2.21
C ALA A 38 12.14 -4.67 -2.11
N GLU A 39 11.39 -5.70 -1.68
CA GLU A 39 9.95 -5.61 -1.50
C GLU A 39 9.55 -4.65 -0.36
N LEU A 40 10.30 -4.67 0.75
CA LEU A 40 10.10 -3.69 1.83
C LEU A 40 10.35 -2.26 1.32
N ALA A 41 11.40 -2.04 0.52
CA ALA A 41 11.71 -0.73 -0.03
C ALA A 41 10.60 -0.24 -0.97
N ARG A 42 10.07 -1.13 -1.83
CA ARG A 42 8.92 -0.85 -2.71
C ARG A 42 7.69 -0.43 -1.90
N LEU A 43 7.27 -1.27 -0.94
CA LEU A 43 6.10 -0.99 -0.10
C LEU A 43 6.27 0.29 0.73
N THR A 44 7.49 0.57 1.22
CA THR A 44 7.78 1.80 1.95
C THR A 44 7.65 3.04 1.06
N GLY A 45 8.09 2.95 -0.21
CA GLY A 45 7.91 4.02 -1.20
C GLY A 45 6.44 4.31 -1.47
N GLU A 46 5.67 3.26 -1.79
CA GLU A 46 4.23 3.37 -2.04
C GLU A 46 3.47 3.90 -0.82
N TRP A 47 3.87 3.48 0.38
CA TRP A 47 3.29 3.99 1.62
C TRP A 47 3.52 5.50 1.77
N ARG A 48 4.74 5.98 1.51
CA ARG A 48 5.06 7.42 1.58
C ARG A 48 4.25 8.22 0.57
N GLU A 49 4.09 7.72 -0.65
CA GLU A 49 3.26 8.37 -1.67
C GLU A 49 1.78 8.39 -1.28
N ALA A 50 1.26 7.29 -0.72
CA ALA A 50 -0.10 7.23 -0.21
C ALA A 50 -0.31 8.22 0.96
N VAL A 51 0.63 8.27 1.90
CA VAL A 51 0.60 9.23 3.02
C VAL A 51 0.65 10.67 2.51
N ALA A 52 1.50 10.99 1.53
CA ALA A 52 1.60 12.33 0.96
C ALA A 52 0.29 12.75 0.27
N ARG A 53 -0.33 11.84 -0.49
CA ARG A 53 -1.65 12.05 -1.11
C ARG A 53 -2.74 12.28 -0.06
N GLU A 54 -2.77 11.47 0.99
CA GLU A 54 -3.75 11.58 2.08
C GLU A 54 -3.61 12.85 2.91
N GLN A 55 -2.37 13.32 3.14
CA GLN A 55 -2.10 14.57 3.87
C GLN A 55 -2.31 15.83 3.01
N GLY A 56 -2.69 15.69 1.74
CA GLY A 56 -2.77 16.83 0.81
C GLY A 56 -1.41 17.45 0.50
N MET A 57 -0.31 16.74 0.78
CA MET A 57 1.06 17.08 0.37
C MET A 57 1.39 16.52 -1.02
N ALA A 58 0.37 16.26 -1.84
CA ALA A 58 0.56 16.09 -3.27
C ALA A 58 0.86 17.49 -3.85
N ALA A 59 2.15 17.73 -4.12
CA ALA A 59 2.62 18.89 -4.87
C ALA A 59 2.10 18.86 -6.32
#